data_AF-T1AYK3-F1
#
_entry.id   AF-T1AYK3-F1
#
_cell.length_a   1.000
_cell.length_b   1.000
_cell.length_c   1.000
_cell.angle_alpha   90.00
_cell.angle_beta   90.00
_cell.angle_gamma   90.00
#
_symmetry.space_group_name_H-M   'P 1'
#
loop_
_entity.id
_entity.type
_entity.pdbx_description
1 polymer ?
#
loop_
_entity_poly.entity_id
_entity_poly.type
_entity_poly.pdbx_seq_one_letter_code
_entity_poly.pdbx_strand_id
1 'polypeptide(L)'
;MSAEAEAFPVYLRVLTRPKKARAKHEPNEERPNDNLTLVLDTETTTDYRQDLRFGVARVYAFGNLTRTVVFYEKVSERERETISAWAKERGFDPMPREEFVLSVFLPLALDQRSVVVGFNLPFDLSRLAVDFAPKEKLRRGGAWKEAWSLRLLTKSNPKFAYVPAIRIQHVDARKSFISFSGTKGKRRAFRGAFIDLKTLTAALTGAGHSLKSAGEALGCEFKKTEADYRG
;
A
#
# COMPACT_ATOMS: atom_id res chain seq x y z
N MET A 1 -17.61 -34.73 28.62
CA MET A 1 -17.84 -34.89 27.16
C MET A 1 -16.93 -33.90 26.46
N SER A 2 -16.00 -34.40 25.64
CA SER A 2 -14.98 -33.58 24.97
C SER A 2 -15.60 -32.76 23.85
N ALA A 3 -15.27 -31.47 23.77
CA ALA A 3 -15.60 -30.63 22.64
C ALA A 3 -14.90 -31.18 21.39
N GLU A 4 -15.69 -31.59 20.40
CA GLU A 4 -15.21 -31.93 19.07
C GLU A 4 -14.55 -30.70 18.45
N ALA A 5 -13.28 -30.83 18.09
CA ALA A 5 -12.58 -29.82 17.31
C ALA A 5 -13.21 -29.78 15.90
N GLU A 6 -13.85 -28.67 15.54
CA GLU A 6 -14.31 -28.42 14.18
C GLU A 6 -13.16 -28.58 13.19
N ALA A 7 -13.23 -29.62 12.36
CA ALA A 7 -12.26 -29.90 11.33
C ALA A 7 -12.47 -28.92 10.16
N PHE A 8 -11.59 -27.92 10.04
CA PHE A 8 -11.55 -27.05 8.86
C PHE A 8 -10.98 -27.82 7.66
N PRO A 9 -11.66 -27.85 6.49
CA PRO A 9 -11.14 -28.50 5.30
C PRO A 9 -9.89 -27.76 4.80
N VAL A 10 -8.73 -28.43 4.91
CA VAL A 10 -7.46 -27.96 4.36
C VAL A 10 -7.45 -28.25 2.85
N TYR A 11 -7.51 -27.20 2.03
CA TYR A 11 -7.33 -27.34 0.58
C TYR A 11 -5.84 -27.40 0.24
N LEU A 12 -5.32 -28.61 0.07
CA LEU A 12 -3.94 -28.84 -0.35
C LEU A 12 -3.81 -28.64 -1.87
N ARG A 13 -2.98 -27.67 -2.29
CA ARG A 13 -2.66 -27.49 -3.71
C ARG A 13 -1.56 -28.49 -4.10
N VAL A 14 -1.94 -29.57 -4.79
CA VAL A 14 -0.97 -30.55 -5.31
C VAL A 14 -0.24 -29.95 -6.52
N LEU A 15 1.05 -29.65 -6.36
CA LEU A 15 1.93 -29.25 -7.45
C LEU A 15 2.47 -30.51 -8.15
N THR A 16 2.06 -30.74 -9.39
CA THR A 16 2.61 -31.82 -10.23
C THR A 16 4.03 -31.47 -10.68
N ARG A 17 4.92 -32.47 -10.73
CA ARG A 17 6.30 -32.27 -11.21
C ARG A 17 6.27 -31.96 -12.72
N PRO A 18 6.88 -30.85 -13.18
CA PRO A 18 6.89 -30.52 -14.60
C PRO A 18 7.74 -31.53 -15.40
N LYS A 19 7.24 -31.98 -16.56
CA LYS A 19 7.91 -32.95 -17.45
C LYS A 19 9.26 -32.47 -18.03
N LYS A 20 9.55 -31.17 -17.96
CA LYS A 20 10.84 -30.58 -18.34
C LYS A 20 11.20 -29.51 -17.33
N ALA A 21 12.40 -29.60 -16.76
CA ALA A 21 12.98 -28.51 -15.97
C ALA A 21 13.34 -27.38 -16.91
N ARG A 22 12.55 -26.30 -16.94
CA ARG A 22 13.01 -25.05 -17.52
C ARG A 22 14.11 -24.51 -16.61
N ALA A 23 15.23 -24.07 -17.19
CA ALA A 23 16.20 -23.29 -16.43
C ALA A 23 15.44 -22.16 -15.74
N LYS A 24 15.45 -22.15 -14.40
CA LYS A 24 14.87 -21.06 -13.64
C LYS A 24 15.73 -19.85 -13.96
N HIS A 25 15.21 -18.96 -14.80
CA HIS A 25 15.70 -17.59 -14.80
C HIS A 25 15.34 -17.05 -13.42
N GLU A 26 16.31 -17.02 -12.50
CA GLU A 26 16.13 -16.30 -11.26
C GLU A 26 16.25 -14.82 -11.62
N PRO A 27 15.14 -14.07 -11.61
CA PRO A 27 15.28 -12.64 -11.76
C PRO A 27 16.15 -12.16 -10.60
N ASN A 28 17.13 -11.31 -10.88
CA ASN A 28 17.90 -10.59 -9.88
C ASN A 28 16.97 -9.51 -9.26
N GLU A 29 15.87 -9.93 -8.66
CA GLU A 29 14.96 -9.09 -7.91
C GLU A 29 15.52 -8.96 -6.51
N GLU A 30 15.92 -7.74 -6.17
CA GLU A 30 16.29 -7.40 -4.81
C GLU A 30 15.13 -7.74 -3.86
N ARG A 31 15.46 -8.31 -2.71
CA ARG A 31 14.46 -8.72 -1.73
C ARG A 31 13.96 -7.51 -0.93
N PRO A 32 12.69 -7.56 -0.44
CA PRO A 32 12.22 -6.61 0.55
C PRO A 32 13.13 -6.61 1.79
N ASN A 33 13.18 -5.49 2.49
CA ASN A 33 13.75 -5.42 3.83
C ASN A 33 12.65 -5.79 4.83
N ASP A 34 12.60 -7.06 5.23
CA ASP A 34 11.56 -7.58 6.13
C ASP A 34 11.60 -6.96 7.54
N ASN A 35 12.68 -6.27 7.89
CA ASN A 35 12.81 -5.54 9.16
C ASN A 35 12.29 -4.10 9.09
N LEU A 36 11.82 -3.63 7.93
CA LEU A 36 11.35 -2.26 7.74
C LEU A 36 9.95 -2.27 7.14
N THR A 37 8.98 -1.76 7.89
CA THR A 37 7.58 -1.70 7.46
C THR A 37 7.08 -0.26 7.46
N LEU A 38 6.39 0.13 6.39
CA LEU A 38 5.70 1.40 6.25
C LEU A 38 4.20 1.13 6.19
N VAL A 39 3.48 1.43 7.27
CA VAL A 39 2.02 1.32 7.32
C VAL A 39 1.43 2.68 6.97
N LEU A 40 0.49 2.75 6.03
CA LEU A 40 -0.19 3.99 5.68
C LEU A 40 -1.71 3.84 5.64
N ASP A 41 -2.39 4.93 5.94
CA ASP A 41 -3.84 5.10 5.83
C ASP A 41 -4.16 6.56 5.47
N THR A 42 -5.27 6.78 4.77
CA THR A 42 -5.64 8.10 4.24
C THR A 42 -7.09 8.48 4.55
N GLU A 43 -7.28 9.76 4.86
CA GLU A 43 -8.57 10.40 5.09
C GLU A 43 -8.88 11.36 3.94
N THR A 44 -10.08 11.22 3.39
CA THR A 44 -10.49 11.84 2.13
C THR A 44 -11.69 12.76 2.31
N THR A 45 -11.97 13.57 1.30
CA THR A 45 -13.29 14.22 1.21
C THR A 45 -14.38 13.16 1.02
N THR A 46 -15.61 13.50 1.42
CA THR A 46 -16.76 12.58 1.30
C THR A 46 -17.44 12.66 -0.07
N ASP A 47 -17.08 13.64 -0.91
CA ASP A 47 -17.57 13.74 -2.27
C ASP A 47 -16.98 12.66 -3.19
N TYR A 48 -17.48 12.56 -4.42
CA TYR A 48 -17.09 11.52 -5.37
C TYR A 48 -15.61 11.55 -5.79
N ARG A 49 -14.91 12.68 -5.63
CA ARG A 49 -13.48 12.83 -5.95
C ARG A 49 -12.63 12.14 -4.89
N GLN A 50 -13.13 12.13 -3.63
CA GLN A 50 -12.44 11.54 -2.48
C GLN A 50 -11.04 12.13 -2.32
N ASP A 51 -10.89 13.44 -2.51
CA ASP A 51 -9.58 14.10 -2.53
C ASP A 51 -8.86 13.93 -1.19
N LEU A 52 -7.53 13.76 -1.21
CA LEU A 52 -6.72 13.58 -0.01
C LEU A 52 -6.81 14.83 0.89
N ARG A 53 -7.40 14.68 2.07
CA ARG A 53 -7.34 15.70 3.12
C ARG A 53 -6.02 15.54 3.87
N PHE A 54 -5.86 14.42 4.57
CA PHE A 54 -4.63 14.04 5.24
C PHE A 54 -4.46 12.52 5.29
N GLY A 55 -3.28 12.05 5.64
CA GLY A 55 -3.02 10.65 5.92
C GLY A 55 -1.96 10.50 6.99
N VAL A 56 -1.89 9.30 7.54
CA VAL A 56 -0.92 8.93 8.58
C VAL A 56 -0.08 7.78 8.07
N ALA A 57 1.24 7.92 8.20
CA ALA A 57 2.19 6.88 7.89
C ALA A 57 3.04 6.55 9.12
N ARG A 58 3.10 5.27 9.48
CA ARG A 58 3.91 4.76 10.58
C ARG A 58 5.03 3.90 10.04
N VAL A 59 6.24 4.17 10.52
CA VAL A 59 7.46 3.42 10.18
C VAL A 59 7.81 2.54 11.34
N TYR A 60 7.94 1.25 11.06
CA TYR A 60 8.38 0.25 12.02
C TYR A 60 9.73 -0.30 11.57
N ALA A 61 10.72 -0.30 12.47
CA ALA A 61 12.00 -0.96 12.28
C ALA A 61 12.17 -2.06 13.33
N PHE A 62 12.46 -3.28 12.87
CA PHE A 62 12.56 -4.47 13.73
C PHE A 62 11.33 -4.66 14.63
N GLY A 63 10.14 -4.37 14.09
CA GLY A 63 8.86 -4.44 14.82
C GLY A 63 8.56 -3.25 15.73
N ASN A 64 9.51 -2.34 15.96
CA ASN A 64 9.31 -1.18 16.84
C ASN A 64 8.86 0.04 16.04
N LEU A 65 7.87 0.77 16.54
CA LEU A 65 7.46 2.05 15.95
C LEU A 65 8.60 3.07 16.14
N THR A 66 9.19 3.54 15.04
CA THR A 66 10.31 4.49 15.07
C THR A 66 9.93 5.89 14.62
N ARG A 67 8.90 6.02 13.77
CA ARG A 67 8.49 7.31 13.23
C ARG A 67 7.00 7.31 12.88
N THR A 68 6.32 8.43 13.14
CA THR A 68 4.97 8.69 12.64
C THR A 68 4.98 9.99 11.85
N VAL A 69 4.46 9.94 10.64
CA VAL A 69 4.37 11.07 9.71
C VAL A 69 2.90 11.34 9.43
N VAL A 70 2.53 12.61 9.43
CA VAL A 70 1.20 13.08 9.05
C VAL A 70 1.37 13.90 7.78
N PHE A 71 0.70 13.51 6.71
CA PHE A 71 0.81 14.21 5.43
C PHE A 71 -0.53 14.77 4.97
N TYR A 72 -0.53 15.90 4.25
CA TYR A 72 -1.77 16.57 3.84
C TYR A 72 -1.67 17.21 2.45
N GLU A 73 -2.81 17.42 1.79
CA GLU A 73 -2.86 18.10 0.47
C GLU A 73 -4.03 19.08 0.35
N LYS A 74 -5.27 18.59 0.26
CA LYS A 74 -6.47 19.42 0.05
C LYS A 74 -7.07 19.85 1.39
N VAL A 75 -6.34 20.72 2.09
CA VAL A 75 -6.76 21.34 3.35
C VAL A 75 -6.57 22.86 3.30
N SER A 76 -7.46 23.59 3.97
CA SER A 76 -7.33 25.01 4.24
C SER A 76 -6.14 25.31 5.15
N GLU A 77 -5.74 26.59 5.23
CA GLU A 77 -4.67 27.02 6.13
C GLU A 77 -4.99 26.72 7.60
N ARG A 78 -6.23 27.01 8.04
CA ARG A 78 -6.69 26.70 9.40
C ARG A 78 -6.66 25.20 9.71
N GLU A 79 -7.08 24.36 8.76
CA GLU A 79 -7.02 22.90 8.91
C GLU A 79 -5.58 22.42 8.97
N ARG A 80 -4.69 22.97 8.14
CA ARG A 80 -3.26 22.67 8.17
C ARG A 80 -2.65 23.01 9.53
N GLU A 81 -2.95 24.17 10.09
CA GLU A 81 -2.48 24.57 11.41
C GLU A 81 -2.96 23.59 12.49
N THR A 82 -4.25 23.23 12.44
CA THR A 82 -4.87 22.29 13.37
C THR A 82 -4.19 20.92 13.30
N ILE A 83 -4.05 20.36 12.10
CA ILE A 83 -3.40 19.06 11.86
C ILE A 83 -1.93 19.12 12.32
N SER A 84 -1.22 20.19 11.99
CA SER A 84 0.19 20.34 12.32
C SER A 84 0.43 20.50 13.82
N ALA A 85 -0.42 21.25 14.51
CA ALA A 85 -0.37 21.41 15.96
C ALA A 85 -0.64 20.06 16.67
N TRP A 86 -1.70 19.37 16.27
CA TRP A 86 -2.05 18.04 16.79
C TRP A 86 -0.93 17.01 16.57
N ALA A 87 -0.30 17.02 15.39
CA ALA A 87 0.81 16.14 15.05
C ALA A 87 2.05 16.44 15.90
N LYS A 88 2.45 17.72 15.99
CA LYS A 88 3.63 18.14 16.76
C LYS A 88 3.48 17.87 18.26
N GLU A 89 2.30 18.09 18.83
CA GLU A 89 2.00 17.77 20.22
C GLU A 89 2.27 16.29 20.54
N ARG A 90 2.09 15.40 19.56
CA ARG A 90 2.32 13.95 19.68
C ARG A 90 3.71 13.52 19.21
N GLY A 91 4.58 14.45 18.84
CA GLY A 91 5.90 14.16 18.29
C GLY A 91 5.87 13.52 16.90
N PHE A 92 4.81 13.76 16.11
CA PHE A 92 4.71 13.32 14.73
C PHE A 92 5.23 14.40 13.78
N ASP A 93 5.63 14.00 12.58
CA ASP A 93 6.13 14.93 11.56
C ASP A 93 5.01 15.34 10.60
N PRO A 94 4.43 16.56 10.70
CA PRO A 94 3.50 17.07 9.72
C PRO A 94 4.23 17.58 8.46
N MET A 95 3.78 17.19 7.27
CA MET A 95 4.35 17.68 6.01
C MET A 95 3.35 17.67 4.84
N PRO A 96 3.55 18.47 3.77
CA PRO A 96 2.76 18.35 2.56
C PRO A 96 2.94 16.97 1.88
N ARG A 97 1.93 16.50 1.15
CA ARG A 97 1.95 15.22 0.42
C ARG A 97 3.17 15.05 -0.48
N GLU A 98 3.55 16.09 -1.24
CA GLU A 98 4.72 16.01 -2.12
C GLU A 98 6.03 15.80 -1.33
N GLU A 99 6.17 16.48 -0.18
CA GLU A 99 7.31 16.29 0.70
C GLU A 99 7.33 14.86 1.25
N PHE A 100 6.20 14.36 1.75
CA PHE A 100 6.07 12.97 2.20
C PHE A 100 6.49 11.97 1.12
N VAL A 101 6.03 12.16 -0.13
CA VAL A 101 6.39 11.29 -1.25
C VAL A 101 7.91 11.27 -1.48
N LEU A 102 8.53 12.44 -1.47
CA LEU A 102 9.94 12.62 -1.83
C LEU A 102 10.92 12.30 -0.71
N SER A 103 10.58 12.61 0.54
CA SER A 103 11.49 12.52 1.69
C SER A 103 11.23 11.29 2.56
N VAL A 104 10.06 10.66 2.45
CA VAL A 104 9.68 9.51 3.29
C VAL A 104 9.28 8.30 2.44
N PHE A 105 8.20 8.41 1.67
CA PHE A 105 7.62 7.25 0.98
C PHE A 105 8.58 6.62 -0.02
N LEU A 106 9.12 7.38 -0.98
CA LEU A 106 10.05 6.81 -1.98
C LEU A 106 11.37 6.33 -1.36
N PRO A 107 12.04 7.11 -0.48
CA PRO A 107 13.24 6.62 0.20
C PRO A 107 13.01 5.31 0.96
N LEU A 108 11.91 5.17 1.69
CA LEU A 108 11.61 3.95 2.44
C LEU A 108 11.15 2.80 1.53
N ALA A 109 10.10 3.03 0.74
CA ALA A 109 9.42 2.00 -0.03
C ALA A 109 10.24 1.52 -1.23
N LEU A 110 11.16 2.32 -1.75
CA LEU A 110 11.95 1.96 -2.94
C LEU A 110 13.42 1.76 -2.62
N ASP A 111 14.06 2.74 -1.98
CA ASP A 111 15.52 2.72 -1.81
C ASP A 111 15.93 1.86 -0.61
N GLN A 112 15.18 1.91 0.50
CA GLN A 112 15.38 1.03 1.67
C GLN A 112 14.55 -0.26 1.62
N ARG A 113 13.72 -0.40 0.59
CA ARG A 113 12.93 -1.60 0.28
C ARG A 113 11.96 -2.01 1.38
N SER A 114 11.36 -1.05 2.08
CA SER A 114 10.37 -1.33 3.11
C SER A 114 9.16 -2.09 2.57
N VAL A 115 8.55 -2.89 3.44
CA VAL A 115 7.23 -3.48 3.19
C VAL A 115 6.16 -2.43 3.43
N VAL A 116 5.48 -2.02 2.38
CA VAL A 116 4.40 -1.04 2.41
C VAL A 116 3.08 -1.76 2.69
N VAL A 117 2.38 -1.37 3.75
CA VAL A 117 1.20 -2.05 4.28
C VAL A 117 0.04 -1.05 4.38
N GLY A 118 -1.16 -1.49 4.04
CA GLY A 118 -2.40 -0.73 4.26
C GLY A 118 -3.62 -1.64 4.10
N PHE A 119 -4.80 -1.18 4.50
CA PHE A 119 -6.04 -1.92 4.33
C PHE A 119 -6.84 -1.32 3.17
N ASN A 120 -7.09 -2.10 2.12
CA ASN A 120 -7.54 -1.57 0.82
C ASN A 120 -6.46 -0.67 0.16
N LEU A 121 -5.19 -1.06 0.33
CA LEU A 121 -4.00 -0.28 -0.05
C LEU A 121 -4.03 0.37 -1.45
N PRO A 122 -4.62 -0.24 -2.51
CA PRO A 122 -4.81 0.45 -3.80
C PRO A 122 -5.48 1.84 -3.68
N PHE A 123 -6.42 1.99 -2.75
CA PHE A 123 -7.13 3.23 -2.49
C PHE A 123 -6.18 4.29 -1.92
N ASP A 124 -5.46 3.99 -0.84
CA ASP A 124 -4.54 4.94 -0.21
C ASP A 124 -3.40 5.35 -1.14
N LEU A 125 -2.84 4.39 -1.90
CA LEU A 125 -1.80 4.70 -2.89
C LEU A 125 -2.32 5.60 -4.02
N SER A 126 -3.61 5.49 -4.37
CA SER A 126 -4.23 6.41 -5.33
C SER A 126 -4.32 7.83 -4.80
N ARG A 127 -4.42 8.02 -3.47
CA ARG A 127 -4.44 9.35 -2.84
C ARG A 127 -3.07 10.01 -2.82
N LEU A 128 -1.99 9.24 -2.95
CA LEU A 128 -0.64 9.79 -3.15
C LEU A 128 -0.38 10.23 -4.59
N ALA A 129 -1.23 9.86 -5.54
CA ALA A 129 -1.03 10.15 -6.96
C ALA A 129 -1.52 11.55 -7.33
N VAL A 130 -0.82 12.22 -8.24
CA VAL A 130 -1.25 13.51 -8.81
C VAL A 130 -1.77 13.38 -10.24
N ASP A 131 -1.56 12.23 -10.87
CA ASP A 131 -2.06 11.89 -12.21
C ASP A 131 -2.13 10.36 -12.33
N PHE A 132 -2.97 9.85 -13.22
CA PHE A 132 -3.06 8.43 -13.52
C PHE A 132 -3.25 8.19 -15.00
N ALA A 133 -2.76 7.06 -15.48
CA ALA A 133 -2.98 6.65 -16.87
C ALA A 133 -3.28 5.16 -16.96
N PRO A 134 -4.21 4.74 -17.83
CA PRO A 134 -4.40 3.33 -18.12
C PRO A 134 -3.15 2.79 -18.81
N LYS A 135 -2.87 1.51 -18.57
CA LYS A 135 -1.83 0.75 -19.26
C LYS A 135 -2.47 -0.50 -19.84
N GLU A 136 -2.88 -0.38 -21.09
CA GLU A 136 -3.66 -1.38 -21.82
C GLU A 136 -2.85 -2.61 -22.27
N LYS A 137 -1.52 -2.60 -22.09
CA LYS A 137 -0.62 -3.57 -22.73
C LYS A 137 0.44 -4.17 -21.80
N LEU A 138 0.04 -4.69 -20.62
CA LEU A 138 0.92 -5.58 -19.85
C LEU A 138 0.76 -7.04 -20.32
N ARG A 139 1.79 -7.62 -20.94
CA ARG A 139 1.87 -9.09 -21.13
C ARG A 139 2.41 -9.72 -19.86
N ARG A 140 1.60 -10.54 -19.17
CA ARG A 140 2.06 -11.46 -18.11
C ARG A 140 1.39 -12.81 -18.35
N GLY A 141 2.19 -13.87 -18.55
CA GLY A 141 1.67 -15.21 -18.80
C GLY A 141 0.89 -15.38 -20.11
N GLY A 142 1.13 -14.52 -21.11
CA GLY A 142 0.48 -14.62 -22.43
C GLY A 142 -0.82 -13.84 -22.61
N ALA A 143 -1.42 -13.32 -21.55
CA ALA A 143 -2.64 -12.50 -21.60
C ALA A 143 -2.35 -10.99 -21.45
N TRP A 144 -3.14 -10.18 -22.14
CA TRP A 144 -3.22 -8.73 -21.90
C TRP A 144 -4.03 -8.49 -20.63
N LYS A 145 -3.49 -7.69 -19.72
CA LYS A 145 -4.22 -7.25 -18.53
C LYS A 145 -4.09 -5.74 -18.39
N GLU A 146 -5.22 -5.12 -18.09
CA GLU A 146 -5.29 -3.70 -17.77
C GLU A 146 -4.64 -3.43 -16.41
N ALA A 147 -3.88 -2.35 -16.34
CA ALA A 147 -3.32 -1.85 -15.11
C ALA A 147 -3.34 -0.32 -15.13
N TRP A 148 -3.50 0.29 -13.97
CA TRP A 148 -3.39 1.73 -13.81
C TRP A 148 -1.96 2.08 -13.41
N SER A 149 -1.43 3.18 -13.95
CA SER A 149 -0.15 3.76 -13.55
C SER A 149 -0.41 5.09 -12.85
N LEU A 150 -0.19 5.11 -11.54
CA LEU A 150 -0.32 6.26 -10.67
C LEU A 150 1.00 7.04 -10.65
N ARG A 151 0.96 8.31 -11.04
CA ARG A 151 2.13 9.20 -11.03
C ARG A 151 2.16 9.97 -9.73
N LEU A 152 3.30 9.96 -9.04
CA LEU A 152 3.45 10.58 -7.73
C LEU A 152 3.85 12.07 -7.79
N LEU A 153 4.35 12.50 -8.96
CA LEU A 153 4.76 13.87 -9.25
C LEU A 153 4.14 14.35 -10.56
N THR A 154 4.01 15.67 -10.68
CA THR A 154 3.55 16.34 -11.90
C THR A 154 4.66 16.33 -12.96
N LYS A 155 4.29 16.43 -14.24
CA LYS A 155 5.27 16.47 -15.35
C LYS A 155 6.22 17.67 -15.27
N SER A 156 5.79 18.76 -14.63
CA SER A 156 6.61 19.97 -14.43
C SER A 156 7.70 19.79 -13.38
N ASN A 157 7.58 18.80 -12.48
CA ASN A 157 8.61 18.53 -11.50
C ASN A 157 9.86 17.90 -12.19
N PRO A 158 11.07 18.46 -12.04
CA PRO A 158 12.28 17.94 -12.69
C PRO A 158 12.61 16.48 -12.34
N LYS A 159 12.16 16.00 -11.16
CA LYS A 159 12.36 14.61 -10.72
C LYS A 159 11.39 13.62 -11.37
N PHE A 160 10.35 14.10 -12.07
CA PHE A 160 9.29 13.28 -12.66
C PHE A 160 9.80 12.08 -13.47
N ALA A 161 10.79 12.30 -14.34
CA ALA A 161 11.33 11.25 -15.21
C ALA A 161 12.09 10.15 -14.44
N TYR A 162 12.52 10.43 -13.22
CA TYR A 162 13.34 9.57 -12.37
C TYR A 162 12.57 8.96 -11.20
N VAL A 163 11.31 9.36 -11.01
CA VAL A 163 10.40 8.79 -10.02
C VAL A 163 9.52 7.73 -10.67
N PRO A 164 9.45 6.50 -10.12
CA PRO A 164 8.57 5.48 -10.67
C PRO A 164 7.11 5.82 -10.41
N ALA A 165 6.25 5.44 -11.35
CA ALA A 165 4.82 5.35 -11.09
C ALA A 165 4.53 4.11 -10.23
N ILE A 166 3.44 4.14 -9.46
CA ILE A 166 2.88 2.93 -8.83
C ILE A 166 1.92 2.31 -9.83
N ARG A 167 2.15 1.04 -10.18
CA ARG A 167 1.25 0.27 -11.03
C ARG A 167 0.32 -0.55 -10.17
N ILE A 168 -0.98 -0.41 -10.41
CA ILE A 168 -2.03 -1.23 -9.80
C ILE A 168 -2.70 -2.03 -10.90
N GLN A 169 -2.60 -3.34 -10.81
CA GLN A 169 -3.25 -4.27 -11.71
C GLN A 169 -4.37 -4.98 -10.94
N HIS A 170 -5.61 -4.63 -11.24
CA HIS A 170 -6.76 -5.31 -10.65
C HIS A 170 -6.85 -6.75 -11.18
N VAL A 171 -7.15 -7.67 -10.27
CA VAL A 171 -7.42 -9.08 -10.59
C VAL A 171 -8.90 -9.34 -10.43
N ASP A 172 -9.44 -8.94 -9.27
CA ASP A 172 -10.87 -9.01 -8.93
C ASP A 172 -11.18 -7.97 -7.83
N ALA A 173 -12.41 -7.94 -7.33
CA ALA A 173 -12.85 -7.00 -6.30
C ALA A 173 -12.10 -7.11 -4.95
N ARG A 174 -11.35 -8.20 -4.74
CA ARG A 174 -10.62 -8.50 -3.50
C ARG A 174 -9.11 -8.44 -3.66
N LYS A 175 -8.59 -8.36 -4.90
CA LYS A 175 -7.16 -8.57 -5.17
C LYS A 175 -6.64 -7.65 -6.26
N SER A 176 -5.48 -7.04 -5.97
CA SER A 176 -4.70 -6.26 -6.92
C SER A 176 -3.21 -6.58 -6.77
N PHE A 177 -2.49 -6.61 -7.89
CA PHE A 177 -1.03 -6.59 -7.88
C PHE A 177 -0.54 -5.15 -7.89
N ILE A 178 0.36 -4.82 -6.98
CA ILE A 178 0.93 -3.48 -6.84
C ILE A 178 2.45 -3.57 -7.08
N SER A 179 3.00 -2.67 -7.89
CA SER A 179 4.44 -2.61 -8.12
C SER A 179 4.87 -1.24 -8.61
N PHE A 180 6.10 -0.83 -8.32
CA PHE A 180 6.72 0.31 -8.99
C PHE A 180 6.93 0.04 -10.48
N SER A 181 6.87 1.09 -11.32
CA SER A 181 7.28 1.04 -12.72
C SER A 181 8.80 1.19 -12.86
N GLY A 182 9.31 0.98 -14.08
CA GLY A 182 10.63 1.52 -14.43
C GLY A 182 10.59 3.04 -14.56
N THR A 183 11.76 3.66 -14.59
CA THR A 183 11.96 5.11 -14.79
C THR A 183 12.75 5.34 -16.07
N LYS A 184 12.93 6.60 -16.49
CA LYS A 184 13.78 6.92 -17.64
C LYS A 184 15.20 6.39 -17.37
N GLY A 185 15.74 5.63 -18.32
CA GLY A 185 17.12 5.13 -18.31
C GLY A 185 17.42 3.96 -17.36
N LYS A 186 16.49 3.53 -16.49
CA LYS A 186 16.72 2.43 -15.55
C LYS A 186 15.47 1.56 -15.35
N ARG A 187 15.58 0.27 -15.66
CA ARG A 187 14.69 -0.74 -15.08
C ARG A 187 15.18 -1.02 -13.66
N ARG A 188 14.32 -0.83 -12.66
CA ARG A 188 14.66 -1.16 -11.28
C ARG A 188 14.46 -2.65 -11.04
N ALA A 189 15.48 -3.27 -10.43
CA ALA A 189 15.43 -4.66 -9.97
C ALA A 189 14.33 -4.81 -8.91
N PHE A 190 14.36 -3.95 -7.89
CA PHE A 190 13.29 -3.89 -6.90
C PHE A 190 12.02 -3.26 -7.48
N ARG A 191 10.89 -3.96 -7.32
CA ARG A 191 9.57 -3.53 -7.82
C ARG A 191 8.62 -3.09 -6.69
N GLY A 192 9.13 -2.95 -5.46
CA GLY A 192 8.36 -2.64 -4.27
C GLY A 192 7.82 -3.89 -3.59
N ALA A 193 7.54 -3.77 -2.30
CA ALA A 193 6.91 -4.79 -1.48
C ALA A 193 5.62 -4.21 -0.91
N PHE A 194 4.47 -4.61 -1.45
CA PHE A 194 3.17 -4.04 -1.09
C PHE A 194 2.26 -5.14 -0.56
N ILE A 195 1.73 -4.94 0.64
CA ILE A 195 0.79 -5.86 1.30
C ILE A 195 -0.52 -5.12 1.54
N ASP A 196 -1.56 -5.52 0.81
CA ASP A 196 -2.93 -5.13 1.10
C ASP A 196 -3.51 -6.07 2.16
N LEU A 197 -3.74 -5.55 3.36
CA LEU A 197 -4.30 -6.30 4.49
C LEU A 197 -5.71 -6.81 4.19
N LYS A 198 -6.48 -6.13 3.33
CA LYS A 198 -7.80 -6.64 2.90
C LYS A 198 -7.65 -7.94 2.13
N THR A 199 -6.72 -7.98 1.17
CA THR A 199 -6.36 -9.18 0.42
C THR A 199 -5.79 -10.27 1.33
N LEU A 200 -4.84 -9.93 2.21
CA LEU A 200 -4.15 -10.87 3.08
C LEU A 200 -5.13 -11.51 4.06
N THR A 201 -5.97 -10.70 4.73
CA THR A 201 -6.99 -11.22 5.67
C THR A 201 -7.92 -12.18 4.95
N ALA A 202 -8.41 -11.81 3.76
CA ALA A 202 -9.29 -12.69 3.00
C ALA A 202 -8.63 -14.01 2.57
N ALA A 203 -7.32 -14.01 2.34
CA ALA A 203 -6.57 -15.24 2.06
C ALA A 203 -6.39 -16.12 3.30
N LEU A 204 -6.25 -15.52 4.49
CA LEU A 204 -6.10 -16.24 5.76
C LEU A 204 -7.41 -16.80 6.30
N THR A 205 -8.52 -16.08 6.12
CA THR A 205 -9.83 -16.45 6.68
C THR A 205 -10.75 -17.14 5.68
N GLY A 206 -10.46 -17.03 4.38
CA GLY A 206 -11.33 -17.52 3.31
C GLY A 206 -12.55 -16.64 3.02
N ALA A 207 -12.71 -15.49 3.70
CA ALA A 207 -13.87 -14.61 3.57
C ALA A 207 -13.48 -13.14 3.32
N GLY A 208 -14.39 -12.35 2.72
CA GLY A 208 -14.16 -10.91 2.57
C GLY A 208 -14.40 -10.18 3.90
N HIS A 209 -13.50 -9.27 4.27
CA HIS A 209 -13.62 -8.48 5.50
C HIS A 209 -13.60 -6.97 5.23
N SER A 210 -14.35 -6.22 6.05
CA SER A 210 -14.08 -4.81 6.35
C SER A 210 -12.95 -4.70 7.38
N LEU A 211 -12.33 -3.52 7.53
CA LEU A 211 -11.27 -3.32 8.53
C LEU A 211 -11.73 -3.72 9.95
N LYS A 212 -12.98 -3.38 10.31
CA LYS A 212 -13.59 -3.75 11.60
C LYS A 212 -13.65 -5.28 11.76
N SER A 213 -14.30 -5.96 10.81
CA SER A 213 -14.46 -7.41 10.87
C SER A 213 -13.13 -8.18 10.73
N ALA A 214 -12.13 -7.59 10.07
CA ALA A 214 -10.78 -8.16 9.99
C ALA A 214 -10.10 -8.12 11.35
N GLY A 215 -10.17 -6.98 12.05
CA GLY A 215 -9.63 -6.85 13.41
C GLY A 215 -10.31 -7.80 14.41
N GLU A 216 -11.63 -8.00 14.28
CA GLU A 216 -12.38 -8.99 15.07
C GLU A 216 -11.93 -10.43 14.76
N ALA A 217 -11.88 -10.81 13.48
CA ALA A 217 -11.51 -12.16 13.06
C ALA A 217 -10.06 -12.54 13.41
N LEU A 218 -9.15 -11.56 13.44
CA LEU A 218 -7.73 -11.77 13.78
C LEU A 218 -7.43 -11.52 15.26
N GLY A 219 -8.44 -11.20 16.08
CA GLY A 219 -8.24 -10.95 17.52
C GLY A 219 -7.33 -9.76 17.82
N CYS A 220 -7.35 -8.71 16.98
CA CYS A 220 -6.53 -7.52 17.19
C CYS A 220 -6.93 -6.82 18.50
N GLU A 221 -5.93 -6.44 19.29
CA GLU A 221 -6.10 -5.67 20.53
C GLU A 221 -6.83 -4.35 20.28
N PHE A 222 -6.40 -3.62 19.25
CA PHE A 222 -7.02 -2.37 18.82
C PHE A 222 -8.06 -2.65 17.73
N LYS A 223 -9.30 -2.24 18.01
CA LYS A 223 -10.43 -2.37 17.08
C LYS A 223 -10.81 -1.02 16.52
N LYS A 224 -11.40 -1.02 15.31
CA LYS A 224 -11.91 0.21 14.70
C LYS A 224 -12.96 0.83 15.63
N THR A 225 -12.71 2.04 16.10
CA THR A 225 -13.67 2.86 16.84
C THR A 225 -14.59 3.59 15.86
N GLU A 226 -15.80 3.91 16.29
CA GLU A 226 -16.65 4.83 15.54
C GLU A 226 -16.09 6.24 15.68
N ALA A 227 -16.01 6.97 14.55
CA ALA A 227 -15.69 8.38 14.56
C ALA A 227 -17.01 9.17 14.66
N ASP A 228 -17.08 10.11 15.61
CA ASP A 228 -18.19 11.05 15.64
C ASP A 228 -17.93 12.14 14.60
N TYR A 229 -18.67 12.09 13.50
CA TYR A 229 -18.60 13.07 12.43
C TYR A 229 -19.50 14.30 12.69
N ARG A 230 -20.14 14.40 13.86
CA ARG A 230 -20.92 15.58 14.26
C ARG A 230 -19.98 16.64 14.83
N GLY A 231 -19.40 17.43 13.93
CA GLY A 231 -18.83 18.73 14.23
C GLY A 231 -19.89 19.83 14.13
#